data_AF-A0A9E2JW73-F1
#
_entry.id   AF-A0A9E2JW73-F1
#
_cell.length_a   1.000
_cell.length_b   1.000
_cell.length_c   1.000
_cell.angle_alpha   90.00
_cell.angle_beta   90.00
_cell.angle_gamma   90.00
#
_symmetry.space_group_name_H-M   'P 1'
#
loop_
_entity.id
_entity.type
_entity.pdbx_description
1 polymer ?
#
loop_
_entity_poly.entity_id
_entity_poly.type
_entity_poly.pdbx_seq_one_letter_code
_entity_poly.pdbx_strand_id
1 'polypeptide(L)'
;MDWAAQWTEIGDQRGLDHLAMLRPIEVCYQGLLPGLSSVTTRLRYYSFHCWWLDRYARGGVRYTPDDFLLHIRRCEFLYALASTNDPSIPSALTDETGLSGRQKAAKKIAVRISEDIDFRVETDRDTPQDDRYLAPLRGDFSGIYAPQMIEIGLLGRGREHGQPVPTEFGRALGRAFAESVGPAGQIFADAATCGVISRSDLNILACFRPGAINPESEEAALLSDLLFARVNEGSLHSARRDTLRGILDQAAGLERSEKGVSQESLRWHWMDTAPDPDSPRWESHSRWQHYQAGDTTRVCYEALLSAVTLRVSRHPGGAPLPLITQEITASLEGQGALGAWLDALQEARAGEPLRELQSDMLEEDTNLATILTPVARLRHIWSGRTADLSLSYPAGTSAQTCHSELQWLETHAHLPARDALAKLIKDRVIRRHLLVAAKKFRQQKSYTYVIEVEGARLQARRMLDVVPSGPRLKTAIQFLADLGLLVDGHLTGAGAKELEGA
;
A
#
# COMPACT_ATOMS: atom_id res chain seq x y z
N MET A 1 -24.94 -34.36 -16.10
CA MET A 1 -24.32 -33.07 -16.44
C MET A 1 -25.01 -32.05 -15.58
N ASP A 2 -24.42 -31.72 -14.43
CA ASP A 2 -24.98 -30.75 -13.49
C ASP A 2 -24.51 -29.35 -13.86
N TRP A 3 -25.44 -28.51 -14.33
CA TRP A 3 -25.22 -27.08 -14.55
C TRP A 3 -25.49 -26.30 -13.26
N ALA A 4 -24.71 -26.56 -12.21
CA ALA A 4 -24.72 -25.69 -11.04
C ALA A 4 -24.02 -24.38 -11.42
N ALA A 5 -24.77 -23.28 -11.43
CA ALA A 5 -24.23 -21.94 -11.62
C ALA A 5 -23.18 -21.67 -10.52
N GLN A 6 -21.91 -21.56 -10.90
CA GLN A 6 -20.87 -21.03 -10.02
C GLN A 6 -21.13 -19.53 -9.85
N TRP A 7 -21.70 -19.17 -8.71
CA TRP A 7 -21.87 -17.78 -8.32
C TRP A 7 -20.50 -17.11 -8.18
N THR A 8 -20.28 -16.02 -8.92
CA THR A 8 -19.07 -15.19 -8.78
C THR A 8 -19.10 -14.47 -7.44
N GLU A 9 -18.02 -14.55 -6.68
CA GLU A 9 -17.87 -13.82 -5.42
C GLU A 9 -17.91 -12.30 -5.66
N ILE A 10 -18.64 -11.60 -4.79
CA ILE A 10 -18.61 -10.14 -4.72
C ILE A 10 -17.21 -9.77 -4.21
N GLY A 11 -16.43 -9.04 -5.02
CA GLY A 11 -15.10 -8.60 -4.61
C GLY A 11 -15.14 -7.76 -3.34
N ASP A 12 -14.10 -7.89 -2.51
CA ASP A 12 -13.96 -7.20 -1.22
C ASP A 12 -14.08 -5.66 -1.37
N GLN A 13 -14.67 -5.02 -0.36
CA GLN A 13 -15.29 -3.70 -0.45
C GLN A 13 -14.29 -2.53 -0.50
N ARG A 14 -13.02 -2.74 -0.17
CA ARG A 14 -12.02 -1.66 -0.06
C ARG A 14 -10.92 -1.79 -1.11
N GLY A 15 -10.58 -0.68 -1.76
CA GLY A 15 -9.49 -0.63 -2.75
C GLY A 15 -9.85 -1.15 -4.15
N LEU A 16 -11.13 -1.27 -4.47
CA LEU A 16 -11.56 -1.61 -5.84
C LEU A 16 -11.37 -0.42 -6.78
N ASP A 17 -10.50 -0.58 -7.77
CA ASP A 17 -10.24 0.45 -8.77
C ASP A 17 -11.41 0.57 -9.79
N HIS A 18 -12.46 1.31 -9.45
CA HIS A 18 -13.71 1.38 -10.24
C HIS A 18 -13.57 2.14 -11.56
N LEU A 19 -12.56 3.01 -11.68
CA LEU A 19 -12.30 3.83 -12.86
C LEU A 19 -10.97 3.48 -13.55
N ALA A 20 -10.24 2.48 -13.05
CA ALA A 20 -8.90 2.11 -13.53
C ALA A 20 -7.89 3.28 -13.45
N MET A 21 -7.96 4.03 -12.34
CA MET A 21 -7.11 5.17 -12.01
C MET A 21 -6.14 4.86 -10.85
N LEU A 22 -6.44 3.86 -10.01
CA LEU A 22 -5.57 3.48 -8.90
C LEU A 22 -4.27 2.85 -9.39
N ARG A 23 -4.33 1.95 -10.39
CA ARG A 23 -3.12 1.24 -10.85
C ARG A 23 -1.96 2.15 -11.28
N PRO A 24 -2.16 3.21 -12.08
CA PRO A 24 -1.10 4.19 -12.37
C PRO A 24 -0.51 4.87 -11.13
N ILE A 25 -1.34 5.19 -10.13
CA ILE A 25 -0.91 5.78 -8.86
C ILE A 25 -0.06 4.77 -8.07
N GLU A 26 -0.46 3.49 -8.06
CA GLU A 26 0.33 2.42 -7.45
C GLU A 26 1.71 2.29 -8.07
N VAL A 27 1.80 2.32 -9.41
CA VAL A 27 3.08 2.25 -10.12
C VAL A 27 3.96 3.47 -9.77
N CYS A 28 3.36 4.65 -9.61
CA CYS A 28 4.07 5.86 -9.21
C CYS A 28 4.76 5.68 -7.83
N TYR A 29 4.00 5.37 -6.77
CA TYR A 29 4.60 5.24 -5.43
C TYR A 29 5.41 3.95 -5.24
N GLN A 30 5.12 2.87 -5.99
CA GLN A 30 5.95 1.66 -6.01
C GLN A 30 7.37 1.98 -6.47
N GLY A 31 7.52 2.88 -7.45
CA GLY A 31 8.83 3.35 -7.90
C GLY A 31 9.58 4.23 -6.89
N LEU A 32 8.89 4.78 -5.89
CA LEU A 32 9.48 5.60 -4.82
C LEU A 32 9.89 4.76 -3.60
N LEU A 33 9.20 3.63 -3.36
CA LEU A 33 9.45 2.74 -2.23
C LEU A 33 9.57 1.26 -2.69
N PRO A 34 10.51 0.94 -3.60
CA PRO A 34 10.73 -0.44 -4.04
C PRO A 34 11.14 -1.34 -2.87
N GLY A 35 10.57 -2.54 -2.85
CA GLY A 35 10.74 -3.50 -1.76
C GLY A 35 10.11 -3.11 -0.43
N LEU A 36 9.21 -2.13 -0.40
CA LEU A 36 8.29 -1.94 0.72
C LEU A 36 6.90 -2.30 0.23
N SER A 37 6.07 -2.95 1.05
CA SER A 37 4.65 -3.13 0.78
C SER A 37 3.80 -2.67 1.97
N SER A 38 2.50 -2.54 1.77
CA SER A 38 1.56 -2.24 2.86
C SER A 38 1.35 -3.41 3.83
N VAL A 39 1.87 -4.60 3.49
CA VAL A 39 1.73 -5.82 4.31
C VAL A 39 3.06 -6.22 4.98
N THR A 40 4.19 -6.03 4.31
CA THR A 40 5.53 -6.21 4.88
C THR A 40 5.88 -5.04 5.81
N THR A 41 5.32 -4.99 7.01
CA THR A 41 5.43 -3.80 7.86
C THR A 41 6.66 -3.78 8.77
N ARG A 42 7.40 -4.88 8.91
CA ARG A 42 8.60 -4.95 9.76
C ARG A 42 9.85 -5.30 8.96
N LEU A 43 10.91 -4.54 9.17
CA LEU A 43 12.15 -4.62 8.39
C LEU A 43 12.89 -5.95 8.62
N ARG A 44 12.89 -6.43 9.86
CA ARG A 44 13.63 -7.63 10.28
C ARG A 44 13.19 -8.93 9.57
N TYR A 45 12.00 -8.95 8.99
CA TYR A 45 11.55 -10.07 8.15
C TYR A 45 12.53 -10.35 7.00
N TYR A 46 13.21 -9.33 6.48
CA TYR A 46 14.19 -9.51 5.42
C TYR A 46 15.38 -10.36 5.89
N SER A 47 15.89 -10.09 7.09
CA SER A 47 16.93 -10.91 7.71
C SER A 47 16.44 -12.32 8.03
N PHE A 48 15.26 -12.43 8.63
CA PHE A 48 14.65 -13.71 8.98
C PHE A 48 14.43 -14.61 7.76
N HIS A 49 13.84 -14.09 6.68
CA HIS A 49 13.59 -14.86 5.47
C HIS A 49 14.89 -15.29 4.78
N CYS A 50 15.87 -14.41 4.71
CA CYS A 50 17.20 -14.76 4.20
C CYS A 50 17.86 -15.89 5.01
N TRP A 51 17.75 -15.84 6.35
CA TRP A 51 18.33 -16.84 7.23
C TRP A 51 17.74 -18.24 7.03
N TRP A 52 16.42 -18.40 7.14
CA TRP A 52 15.84 -19.75 7.03
C TRP A 52 15.93 -20.28 5.59
N LEU A 53 15.86 -19.42 4.56
CA LEU A 53 16.04 -19.85 3.17
C LEU A 53 17.45 -20.36 2.91
N ASP A 54 18.49 -19.71 3.44
CA ASP A 54 19.88 -20.19 3.30
C ASP A 54 20.04 -21.55 4.01
N ARG A 55 19.44 -21.69 5.19
CA ARG A 55 19.46 -22.93 5.97
C ARG A 55 18.75 -24.07 5.23
N TYR A 56 17.58 -23.78 4.67
CA TYR A 56 16.79 -24.71 3.88
C TYR A 56 17.54 -25.15 2.61
N ALA A 57 18.19 -24.21 1.91
CA ALA A 57 18.96 -24.50 0.69
C ALA A 57 20.21 -25.36 0.96
N ARG A 58 20.89 -25.16 2.10
CA ARG A 58 22.09 -25.94 2.49
C ARG A 58 21.79 -27.33 3.02
N GLY A 59 20.55 -27.58 3.46
CA GLY A 59 20.15 -28.84 4.08
C GLY A 59 20.28 -30.08 3.18
N GLY A 60 20.51 -29.91 1.88
CA GLY A 60 20.78 -31.03 0.95
C GLY A 60 19.59 -31.98 0.70
N VAL A 61 18.45 -31.73 1.33
CA VAL A 61 17.24 -32.54 1.19
C VAL A 61 16.45 -32.08 -0.04
N ARG A 62 16.16 -33.01 -0.95
CA ARG A 62 15.20 -32.80 -2.04
C ARG A 62 13.79 -32.78 -1.47
N TYR A 63 13.37 -31.62 -0.99
CA TYR A 63 11.99 -31.38 -0.60
C TYR A 63 11.11 -31.16 -1.83
N THR A 64 9.89 -31.67 -1.77
CA THR A 64 8.86 -31.38 -2.78
C THR A 64 8.43 -29.90 -2.67
N PRO A 65 7.78 -29.33 -3.70
CA PRO A 65 7.15 -28.01 -3.58
C PRO A 65 6.19 -27.91 -2.38
N ASP A 66 5.52 -29.01 -2.03
CA ASP A 66 4.58 -29.07 -0.93
C ASP A 66 5.27 -29.01 0.43
N ASP A 67 6.41 -29.69 0.59
CA ASP A 67 7.24 -29.61 1.79
C ASP A 67 7.79 -28.19 2.00
N PHE A 68 8.18 -27.52 0.92
CA PHE A 68 8.65 -26.13 0.98
C PHE A 68 7.54 -25.19 1.45
N LEU A 69 6.33 -25.33 0.90
CA LEU A 69 5.18 -24.52 1.33
C LEU A 69 4.81 -24.80 2.78
N LEU A 70 4.86 -26.06 3.23
CA LEU A 70 4.63 -26.41 4.63
C LEU A 70 5.68 -25.78 5.54
N HIS A 71 6.96 -25.85 5.15
CA HIS A 71 8.05 -25.27 5.92
C HIS A 71 7.92 -23.74 6.05
N ILE A 72 7.58 -23.04 4.95
CA ILE A 72 7.26 -21.60 4.97
C ILE A 72 6.20 -21.30 6.03
N ARG A 73 5.09 -22.05 6.01
CA ARG A 73 3.96 -21.85 6.93
C ARG A 73 4.36 -22.05 8.39
N ARG A 74 5.18 -23.07 8.66
CA ARG A 74 5.72 -23.33 10.01
C ARG A 74 6.66 -22.23 10.48
N CYS A 75 7.57 -21.77 9.62
CA CYS A 75 8.44 -20.64 9.92
C CYS A 75 7.65 -19.35 10.19
N GLU A 76 6.66 -19.01 9.36
CA GLU A 76 5.84 -17.81 9.55
C GLU A 76 5.06 -17.84 10.85
N PHE A 77 4.37 -18.94 11.13
CA PHE A 77 3.56 -19.04 12.34
C PHE A 77 4.41 -19.12 13.61
N LEU A 78 5.54 -19.83 13.57
CA LEU A 78 6.48 -19.87 14.69
C LEU A 78 7.11 -18.49 14.95
N TYR A 79 7.42 -17.73 13.90
CA TYR A 79 7.87 -16.35 14.04
C TYR A 79 6.80 -15.47 14.70
N ALA A 80 5.52 -15.65 14.36
CA ALA A 80 4.41 -14.96 15.00
C ALA A 80 4.23 -15.37 16.48
N LEU A 81 4.39 -16.67 16.81
CA LEU A 81 4.40 -17.16 18.19
C LEU A 81 5.53 -16.52 18.99
N ALA A 82 6.76 -16.59 18.50
CA ALA A 82 7.95 -16.01 19.14
C ALA A 82 7.79 -14.49 19.34
N SER A 83 7.18 -13.82 18.36
CA SER A 83 7.01 -12.37 18.40
C SER A 83 5.89 -11.90 19.33
N THR A 84 4.87 -12.75 19.53
CA THR A 84 3.73 -12.45 20.42
C THR A 84 4.02 -12.87 21.87
N ASN A 85 5.00 -13.74 22.07
CA ASN A 85 5.43 -14.22 23.38
C ASN A 85 6.52 -13.32 23.96
N ASP A 86 6.13 -12.25 24.64
CA ASP A 86 7.03 -11.49 25.50
C ASP A 86 6.86 -11.96 26.96
N PRO A 87 7.90 -12.57 27.58
CA PRO A 87 7.82 -13.00 28.97
C PRO A 87 7.82 -11.81 29.97
N SER A 88 8.20 -10.61 29.53
CA SER A 88 8.29 -9.38 30.33
C SER A 88 7.10 -8.45 30.20
N ILE A 89 6.28 -8.62 29.16
CA ILE A 89 5.11 -7.77 28.86
C ILE A 89 3.94 -8.69 28.44
N PRO A 90 2.73 -8.55 29.00
CA PRO A 90 1.56 -9.30 28.53
C PRO A 90 1.40 -9.21 27.00
N SER A 91 1.12 -10.33 26.31
CA SER A 91 1.05 -10.41 24.84
C SER A 91 0.05 -9.43 24.18
N ALA A 92 -0.93 -8.93 24.95
CA ALA A 92 -1.88 -7.90 24.52
C ALA A 92 -1.27 -6.48 24.49
N LEU A 93 -0.14 -6.28 25.15
CA LEU A 93 0.59 -5.01 25.31
C LEU A 93 1.90 -4.98 24.49
N THR A 94 2.21 -6.03 23.71
CA THR A 94 3.36 -6.01 22.82
C THR A 94 3.05 -5.17 21.57
N ASP A 95 3.88 -4.18 21.27
CA ASP A 95 3.72 -3.28 20.10
C ASP A 95 4.13 -3.92 18.75
N GLU A 96 4.41 -5.22 18.73
CA GLU A 96 4.89 -5.96 17.54
C GLU A 96 3.77 -6.23 16.52
N THR A 97 3.42 -5.20 15.73
CA THR A 97 2.33 -5.23 14.75
C THR A 97 2.75 -5.69 13.36
N GLY A 98 1.74 -6.06 12.54
CA GLY A 98 1.90 -6.47 11.14
C GLY A 98 2.69 -7.78 10.95
N LEU A 99 2.33 -8.75 11.79
CA LEU A 99 2.80 -10.13 11.71
C LEU A 99 1.65 -11.02 11.23
N SER A 100 1.93 -11.84 10.22
CA SER A 100 0.95 -12.83 9.77
C SER A 100 0.65 -13.83 10.86
N GLY A 101 -0.62 -14.19 11.03
CA GLY A 101 -1.03 -15.16 12.06
C GLY A 101 -0.97 -14.65 13.50
N ARG A 102 -0.62 -13.37 13.77
CA ARG A 102 -0.51 -12.80 15.13
C ARG A 102 -1.73 -13.11 16.02
N GLN A 103 -2.93 -12.87 15.50
CA GLN A 103 -4.17 -13.07 16.27
C GLN A 103 -4.36 -14.54 16.68
N LYS A 104 -4.03 -15.48 15.78
CA LYS A 104 -4.08 -16.91 16.07
C LYS A 104 -2.97 -17.33 17.03
N ALA A 105 -1.76 -16.82 16.85
CA ALA A 105 -0.64 -17.04 17.76
C ALA A 105 -0.97 -16.57 19.19
N ALA A 106 -1.54 -15.37 19.34
CA ALA A 106 -1.98 -14.84 20.64
C ALA A 106 -3.00 -15.75 21.33
N LYS A 107 -4.03 -16.20 20.58
CA LYS A 107 -5.02 -17.16 21.10
C LYS A 107 -4.36 -18.47 21.52
N LYS A 108 -3.44 -19.00 20.72
CA LYS A 108 -2.72 -20.24 21.01
C LYS A 108 -1.87 -20.15 22.28
N ILE A 109 -1.14 -19.05 22.46
CA ILE A 109 -0.31 -18.81 23.64
C ILE A 109 -1.16 -18.73 24.92
N ALA A 110 -2.31 -18.06 24.85
CA ALA A 110 -3.23 -17.88 25.97
C ALA A 110 -3.84 -19.20 26.48
N VAL A 111 -3.98 -20.20 25.61
CA VAL A 111 -4.49 -21.54 25.97
C VAL A 111 -3.39 -22.34 26.68
N ARG A 112 -3.34 -22.27 28.01
CA ARG A 112 -2.37 -22.97 28.88
C ARG A 112 -2.83 -24.38 29.28
N ILE A 113 -3.03 -25.25 28.30
CA ILE A 113 -3.43 -26.65 28.53
C ILE A 113 -2.19 -27.58 28.63
N SER A 114 -1.11 -27.25 27.93
CA SER A 114 0.10 -28.06 27.82
C SER A 114 1.36 -27.19 27.90
N GLU A 115 2.46 -27.79 28.36
CA GLU A 115 3.82 -27.24 28.28
C GLU A 115 4.27 -27.10 26.82
N ASP A 116 3.85 -28.03 25.97
CA ASP A 116 4.10 -27.99 24.53
C ASP A 116 2.97 -27.28 23.78
N ILE A 117 3.35 -26.42 22.85
CA ILE A 117 2.47 -25.75 21.91
C ILE A 117 2.59 -26.45 20.56
N ASP A 118 1.57 -27.24 20.22
CA ASP A 118 1.42 -27.86 18.89
C ASP A 118 0.73 -26.87 17.94
N PHE A 119 1.45 -26.46 16.89
CA PHE A 119 0.95 -25.52 15.88
C PHE A 119 0.79 -26.15 14.49
N ARG A 120 0.75 -27.49 14.41
CA ARG A 120 0.50 -28.22 13.16
C ARG A 120 -0.89 -27.93 12.62
N VAL A 121 -1.91 -27.84 13.47
CA VAL A 121 -3.28 -27.47 13.04
C VAL A 121 -3.26 -26.16 12.24
N GLU A 122 -2.62 -25.11 12.75
CA GLU A 122 -2.62 -23.81 12.09
C GLU A 122 -1.83 -23.81 10.77
N THR A 123 -0.83 -24.67 10.63
CA THR A 123 0.18 -24.60 9.57
C THR A 123 0.07 -25.69 8.51
N ASP A 124 -0.44 -26.87 8.85
CA ASP A 124 -0.59 -27.99 7.94
C ASP A 124 -1.62 -27.65 6.84
N ARG A 125 -1.36 -28.17 5.63
CA ARG A 125 -2.12 -27.80 4.42
C ARG A 125 -3.47 -28.53 4.35
N ASP A 126 -3.55 -29.71 4.95
CA ASP A 126 -4.74 -30.54 4.99
C ASP A 126 -5.75 -30.09 6.06
N THR A 127 -5.36 -29.17 6.95
CA THR A 127 -6.27 -28.56 7.91
C THR A 127 -7.34 -27.72 7.19
N PRO A 128 -8.62 -27.77 7.63
CA PRO A 128 -9.67 -26.86 7.17
C PRO A 128 -9.24 -25.39 7.17
N GLN A 129 -9.73 -24.63 6.19
CA GLN A 129 -9.33 -23.24 5.97
C GLN A 129 -9.48 -22.35 7.21
N ASP A 130 -10.57 -22.53 7.96
CA ASP A 130 -10.91 -21.71 9.12
C ASP A 130 -9.99 -21.94 10.33
N ASP A 131 -9.35 -23.10 10.39
CA ASP A 131 -8.45 -23.47 11.47
C ASP A 131 -7.00 -23.04 11.19
N ARG A 132 -6.63 -22.84 9.93
CA ARG A 132 -5.29 -22.36 9.53
C ARG A 132 -5.00 -20.92 9.96
N TYR A 133 -3.72 -20.55 10.14
CA TYR A 133 -3.34 -19.15 10.43
C TYR A 133 -3.61 -18.19 9.27
N LEU A 134 -3.55 -18.71 8.04
CA LEU A 134 -3.88 -18.05 6.79
C LEU A 134 -4.65 -19.00 5.87
N ALA A 135 -5.65 -18.45 5.19
CA ALA A 135 -6.46 -19.18 4.21
C ALA A 135 -5.63 -19.63 2.99
N PRO A 136 -4.79 -18.78 2.34
CA PRO A 136 -3.96 -19.23 1.22
C PRO A 136 -2.90 -20.24 1.66
N LEU A 137 -2.81 -21.37 0.94
CA LEU A 137 -1.85 -22.45 1.22
C LEU A 137 -0.38 -22.07 1.00
N ARG A 138 -0.10 -20.92 0.37
CA ARG A 138 1.25 -20.50 -0.02
C ARG A 138 2.01 -19.72 1.06
N GLY A 139 1.32 -19.39 2.16
CA GLY A 139 1.80 -18.46 3.18
C GLY A 139 1.92 -17.04 2.64
N ASP A 140 2.33 -16.10 3.50
CA ASP A 140 2.52 -14.70 3.12
C ASP A 140 3.85 -14.48 2.39
N PHE A 141 4.89 -15.22 2.72
CA PHE A 141 6.21 -15.13 2.10
C PHE A 141 6.12 -15.20 0.59
N SER A 142 5.45 -16.23 0.05
CA SER A 142 5.37 -16.47 -1.38
C SER A 142 4.64 -15.35 -2.14
N GLY A 143 3.58 -14.78 -1.53
CA GLY A 143 2.73 -13.79 -2.18
C GLY A 143 3.14 -12.33 -1.93
N ILE A 144 3.83 -12.09 -0.80
CA ILE A 144 4.00 -10.75 -0.23
C ILE A 144 5.49 -10.40 -0.10
N TYR A 145 6.26 -11.18 0.65
CA TYR A 145 7.66 -10.84 0.94
C TYR A 145 8.60 -11.19 -0.22
N ALA A 146 8.49 -12.37 -0.81
CA ALA A 146 9.41 -12.85 -1.83
C ALA A 146 9.51 -11.91 -3.04
N PRO A 147 8.41 -11.39 -3.63
CA PRO A 147 8.50 -10.43 -4.73
C PRO A 147 9.25 -9.15 -4.34
N GLN A 148 9.02 -8.62 -3.14
CA GLN A 148 9.68 -7.41 -2.63
C GLN A 148 11.17 -7.65 -2.39
N MET A 149 11.51 -8.80 -1.80
CA MET A 149 12.90 -9.20 -1.53
C MET A 149 13.68 -9.50 -2.83
N ILE A 150 13.01 -10.01 -3.87
CA ILE A 150 13.61 -10.16 -5.22
C ILE A 150 13.85 -8.77 -5.84
N GLU A 151 12.87 -7.86 -5.76
CA GLU A 151 12.98 -6.50 -6.30
C GLU A 151 14.15 -5.72 -5.71
N ILE A 152 14.49 -5.96 -4.44
CA ILE A 152 15.61 -5.29 -3.74
C ILE A 152 16.89 -6.12 -3.69
N GLY A 153 16.97 -7.21 -4.45
CA GLY A 153 18.21 -7.97 -4.62
C GLY A 153 18.61 -8.86 -3.44
N LEU A 154 17.71 -9.14 -2.50
CA LEU A 154 17.96 -10.09 -1.41
C LEU A 154 17.80 -11.54 -1.86
N LEU A 155 16.88 -11.81 -2.79
CA LEU A 155 16.58 -13.15 -3.28
C LEU A 155 16.76 -13.24 -4.80
N GLY A 156 17.26 -14.38 -5.25
CA GLY A 156 17.23 -14.82 -6.65
C GLY A 156 16.41 -16.09 -6.81
N ARG A 157 16.43 -16.68 -8.01
CA ARG A 157 15.83 -18.00 -8.28
C ARG A 157 16.92 -19.08 -8.29
N GLY A 158 16.71 -20.15 -7.54
CA GLY A 158 17.57 -21.33 -7.58
C GLY A 158 17.50 -22.00 -8.95
N ARG A 159 18.64 -22.22 -9.59
CA ARG A 159 18.72 -22.75 -10.98
C ARG A 159 18.15 -24.16 -11.13
N GLU A 160 18.25 -24.99 -10.09
CA GLU A 160 17.88 -26.41 -10.15
C GLU A 160 16.44 -26.70 -9.75
N HIS A 161 15.89 -25.92 -8.80
CA HIS A 161 14.59 -26.20 -8.17
C HIS A 161 13.58 -25.05 -8.31
N GLY A 162 13.97 -23.90 -8.89
CA GLY A 162 13.10 -22.76 -9.16
C GLY A 162 12.63 -21.97 -7.93
N GLN A 163 12.94 -22.43 -6.72
CA GLN A 163 12.56 -21.77 -5.46
C GLN A 163 13.43 -20.53 -5.19
N PRO A 164 12.93 -19.56 -4.41
CA PRO A 164 13.73 -18.43 -3.97
C PRO A 164 14.97 -18.88 -3.19
N VAL A 165 16.12 -18.30 -3.50
CA VAL A 165 17.37 -18.52 -2.76
C VAL A 165 18.01 -17.17 -2.45
N PRO A 166 18.66 -17.00 -1.29
CA PRO A 166 19.31 -15.73 -0.99
C PRO A 166 20.43 -15.43 -1.99
N THR A 167 20.59 -14.15 -2.33
CA THR A 167 21.77 -13.66 -3.05
C THR A 167 23.00 -13.67 -2.13
N GLU A 168 24.14 -13.18 -2.59
CA GLU A 168 25.30 -13.02 -1.70
C GLU A 168 25.00 -12.07 -0.54
N PHE A 169 24.38 -10.92 -0.84
CA PHE A 169 23.95 -9.97 0.18
C PHE A 169 22.86 -10.56 1.09
N GLY A 170 21.87 -11.27 0.51
CA GLY A 170 20.87 -11.99 1.30
C GLY A 170 21.51 -13.02 2.25
N ARG A 171 22.54 -13.75 1.81
CA ARG A 171 23.30 -14.68 2.68
C ARG A 171 24.07 -13.96 3.77
N ALA A 172 24.67 -12.80 3.50
CA ALA A 172 25.33 -11.99 4.52
C ALA A 172 24.33 -11.56 5.60
N LEU A 173 23.18 -11.02 5.19
CA LEU A 173 22.12 -10.63 6.09
C LEU A 173 21.57 -11.81 6.91
N GLY A 174 21.40 -12.98 6.28
CA GLY A 174 20.99 -14.21 6.98
C GLY A 174 22.01 -14.71 8.01
N ARG A 175 23.32 -14.53 7.75
CA ARG A 175 24.38 -14.84 8.74
C ARG A 175 24.35 -13.86 9.91
N ALA A 176 24.27 -12.56 9.64
CA ALA A 176 24.16 -11.54 10.67
C ALA A 176 22.93 -11.77 11.57
N PHE A 177 21.78 -12.16 11.00
CA PHE A 177 20.62 -12.60 11.78
C PHE A 177 20.92 -13.81 12.66
N ALA A 178 21.59 -14.83 12.11
CA ALA A 178 21.95 -16.03 12.86
C ALA A 178 22.83 -15.70 14.08
N GLU A 179 23.75 -14.75 13.93
CA GLU A 179 24.59 -14.25 15.02
C GLU A 179 23.76 -13.48 16.06
N SER A 180 22.83 -12.62 15.62
CA SER A 180 21.91 -11.89 16.51
C SER A 180 21.04 -12.80 17.37
N VAL A 181 20.57 -13.93 16.83
CA VAL A 181 19.70 -14.87 17.58
C VAL A 181 20.48 -15.98 18.29
N GLY A 182 21.73 -16.22 17.92
CA GLY A 182 22.62 -17.20 18.55
C GLY A 182 22.02 -18.61 18.62
N PRO A 183 22.15 -19.32 19.77
CA PRO A 183 21.63 -20.68 19.93
C PRO A 183 20.11 -20.83 19.72
N ALA A 184 19.34 -19.76 19.90
CA ALA A 184 17.89 -19.76 19.64
C ALA A 184 17.57 -20.10 18.18
N GLY A 185 18.50 -19.85 17.25
CA GLY A 185 18.38 -20.24 15.85
C GLY A 185 18.16 -21.73 15.62
N GLN A 186 18.84 -22.58 16.41
CA GLN A 186 18.68 -24.03 16.28
C GLN A 186 17.33 -24.49 16.85
N ILE A 187 16.95 -23.96 18.01
CA ILE A 187 15.64 -24.21 18.65
C ILE A 187 14.51 -23.87 17.68
N PHE A 188 14.59 -22.71 17.01
CA PHE A 188 13.60 -22.30 16.02
C PHE A 188 13.54 -23.30 14.85
N ALA A 189 14.69 -23.70 14.30
CA ALA A 189 14.74 -24.60 13.15
C ALA A 189 14.15 -25.98 13.45
N ASP A 190 14.43 -26.52 14.64
CA ASP A 190 13.91 -27.81 15.09
C ASP A 190 12.38 -27.73 15.32
N ALA A 191 11.91 -26.67 15.99
CA ALA A 191 10.49 -26.43 16.19
C ALA A 191 9.73 -26.23 14.87
N ALA A 192 10.28 -25.47 13.93
CA ALA A 192 9.69 -25.28 12.60
C ALA A 192 9.65 -26.57 11.79
N THR A 193 10.56 -27.51 12.04
CA THR A 193 10.55 -28.83 11.39
C THR A 193 9.47 -29.73 12.00
N CYS A 194 9.36 -29.77 13.33
CA CYS A 194 8.44 -30.67 14.04
C CYS A 194 7.00 -30.13 14.18
N GLY A 195 6.80 -28.82 14.06
CA GLY A 195 5.50 -28.16 14.26
C GLY A 195 5.07 -28.07 15.73
N VAL A 196 6.01 -28.22 16.66
CA VAL A 196 5.78 -28.18 18.12
C VAL A 196 6.90 -27.40 18.78
N ILE A 197 6.60 -26.62 19.81
CA ILE A 197 7.60 -25.94 20.64
C ILE A 197 7.17 -25.94 22.11
N SER A 198 8.13 -26.14 23.02
CA SER A 198 7.86 -25.99 24.46
C SER A 198 7.70 -24.51 24.83
N ARG A 199 6.95 -24.20 25.88
CA ARG A 199 6.81 -22.83 26.38
C ARG A 199 8.13 -22.24 26.87
N SER A 200 9.01 -23.05 27.46
CA SER A 200 10.35 -22.63 27.84
C SER A 200 11.19 -22.25 26.62
N ASP A 201 11.14 -23.04 25.55
CA ASP A 201 11.88 -22.75 24.32
C ASP A 201 11.31 -21.52 23.61
N LEU A 202 9.98 -21.36 23.62
CA LEU A 202 9.34 -20.18 23.05
C LEU A 202 9.79 -18.88 23.75
N ASN A 203 10.05 -18.91 25.06
CA ASN A 203 10.61 -17.76 25.78
C ASN A 203 12.02 -17.41 25.30
N ILE A 204 12.84 -18.41 24.96
CA ILE A 204 14.18 -18.20 24.41
C ILE A 204 14.09 -17.53 23.03
N LEU A 205 13.05 -17.81 22.26
CA LEU A 205 12.81 -17.21 20.94
C LEU A 205 12.40 -15.72 20.99
N ALA A 206 12.27 -15.09 22.16
CA ALA A 206 11.94 -13.66 22.26
C ALA A 206 12.95 -12.73 21.54
N CYS A 207 14.17 -13.21 21.29
CA CYS A 207 15.19 -12.52 20.49
C CYS A 207 14.86 -12.44 18.99
N PHE A 208 13.90 -13.23 18.47
CA PHE A 208 13.46 -13.19 17.07
C PHE A 208 12.54 -12.01 16.75
N ARG A 209 11.99 -11.36 17.78
CA ARG A 209 11.03 -10.27 17.65
C ARG A 209 11.47 -9.23 16.62
N PRO A 210 10.55 -8.69 15.80
CA PRO A 210 10.92 -7.73 14.78
C PRO A 210 11.60 -6.47 15.32
N GLY A 211 11.23 -6.02 16.54
CA GLY A 211 11.87 -4.87 17.20
C GLY A 211 13.17 -5.20 17.94
N ALA A 212 13.54 -6.48 18.07
CA ALA A 212 14.76 -6.90 18.78
C ALA A 212 16.02 -6.81 17.90
N ILE A 213 16.15 -5.74 17.10
CA ILE A 213 17.35 -5.42 16.34
C ILE A 213 18.31 -4.66 17.27
N ASN A 214 19.51 -5.20 17.48
CA ASN A 214 20.55 -4.44 18.20
C ASN A 214 21.12 -3.38 17.25
N PRO A 215 21.01 -2.06 17.55
CA PRO A 215 21.51 -1.00 16.66
C PRO A 215 23.01 -1.07 16.36
N GLU A 216 23.80 -1.72 17.21
CA GLU A 216 25.25 -1.88 17.04
C GLU A 216 25.63 -3.20 16.33
N SER A 217 24.64 -4.01 15.93
CA SER A 217 24.90 -5.29 15.24
C SER A 217 25.20 -5.12 13.76
N GLU A 218 25.91 -6.10 13.20
CA GLU A 218 26.07 -6.23 11.74
C GLU A 218 24.70 -6.36 11.03
N GLU A 219 23.70 -6.97 11.68
CA GLU A 219 22.34 -7.07 11.15
C GLU A 219 21.74 -5.67 10.91
N ALA A 220 21.83 -4.77 11.90
CA ALA A 220 21.35 -3.40 11.78
C ALA A 220 22.10 -2.61 10.69
N ALA A 221 23.43 -2.77 10.62
CA ALA A 221 24.25 -2.13 9.60
C ALA A 221 23.85 -2.57 8.18
N LEU A 222 23.72 -3.88 7.93
CA LEU A 222 23.32 -4.41 6.63
C LEU A 222 21.88 -4.01 6.26
N LEU A 223 20.95 -3.99 7.22
CA LEU A 223 19.59 -3.50 6.98
C LEU A 223 19.57 -2.00 6.63
N SER A 224 20.39 -1.19 7.30
CA SER A 224 20.57 0.23 6.96
C SER A 224 21.12 0.40 5.55
N ASP A 225 22.18 -0.33 5.21
CA ASP A 225 22.81 -0.30 3.88
C ASP A 225 21.84 -0.69 2.77
N LEU A 226 20.97 -1.68 3.04
CA LEU A 226 19.88 -2.05 2.13
C LEU A 226 18.90 -0.89 1.92
N LEU A 227 18.38 -0.30 3.00
CA LEU A 227 17.37 0.75 2.92
C LEU A 227 17.88 2.00 2.20
N PHE A 228 19.11 2.42 2.52
CA PHE A 228 19.74 3.61 1.94
C PHE A 228 20.55 3.33 0.68
N ALA A 229 20.34 2.17 0.05
CA ALA A 229 20.89 1.83 -1.27
C ALA A 229 22.42 1.87 -1.35
N ARG A 230 23.12 1.53 -0.27
CA ARG A 230 24.60 1.47 -0.24
C ARG A 230 25.19 0.21 -0.88
N VAL A 231 24.34 -0.78 -1.18
CA VAL A 231 24.77 -2.09 -1.71
C VAL A 231 24.30 -2.35 -3.15
N ASN A 232 23.22 -1.70 -3.57
CA ASN A 232 22.66 -1.84 -4.91
C ASN A 232 22.56 -0.45 -5.55
N GLU A 233 23.47 -0.16 -6.48
CA GLU A 233 23.41 1.07 -7.28
C GLU A 233 22.37 0.91 -8.40
N GLY A 234 21.30 1.70 -8.34
CA GLY A 234 20.24 1.71 -9.35
C GLY A 234 19.17 2.76 -9.04
N SER A 235 18.55 3.32 -10.08
CA SER A 235 17.61 4.46 -9.94
C SER A 235 16.44 4.20 -8.99
N LEU A 236 15.91 2.97 -8.95
CA LEU A 236 14.84 2.59 -8.03
C LEU A 236 15.32 2.62 -6.56
N HIS A 237 16.53 2.11 -6.29
CA HIS A 237 17.07 2.09 -4.93
C HIS A 237 17.39 3.50 -4.42
N SER A 238 17.87 4.39 -5.30
CA SER A 238 18.04 5.81 -5.00
C SER A 238 16.73 6.49 -4.60
N ALA A 239 15.61 6.22 -5.30
CA ALA A 239 14.32 6.80 -4.97
C ALA A 239 13.82 6.40 -3.56
N ARG A 240 14.05 5.14 -3.14
CA ARG A 240 13.78 4.69 -1.76
C ARG A 240 14.63 5.47 -0.77
N ARG A 241 15.95 5.51 -0.97
CA ARG A 241 16.89 6.23 -0.10
C ARG A 241 16.46 7.68 0.06
N ASP A 242 16.16 8.36 -1.04
CA ASP A 242 15.81 9.78 -1.06
C ASP A 242 14.46 10.03 -0.38
N THR A 243 13.49 9.13 -0.55
CA THR A 243 12.23 9.18 0.19
C THR A 243 12.47 9.02 1.69
N LEU A 244 13.25 8.01 2.11
CA LEU A 244 13.55 7.77 3.53
C LEU A 244 14.29 8.95 4.17
N ARG A 245 15.26 9.54 3.46
CA ARG A 245 15.93 10.78 3.89
C ARG A 245 14.95 11.95 3.97
N GLY A 246 14.05 12.10 3.00
CA GLY A 246 13.00 13.11 3.06
C GLY A 246 12.08 12.97 4.28
N ILE A 247 11.80 11.74 4.73
CA ILE A 247 11.06 11.51 5.98
C ILE A 247 11.86 11.98 7.20
N LEU A 248 13.16 11.65 7.25
CA LEU A 248 14.05 12.08 8.33
C LEU A 248 14.22 13.62 8.36
N ASP A 249 14.36 14.27 7.20
CA ASP A 249 14.43 15.73 7.07
C ASP A 249 13.19 16.39 7.67
N GLN A 250 12.00 15.85 7.37
CA GLN A 250 10.75 16.35 7.95
C GLN A 250 10.72 16.14 9.47
N ALA A 251 11.15 14.98 9.95
CA ALA A 251 11.22 14.72 11.38
C ALA A 251 12.23 15.62 12.11
N ALA A 252 13.29 16.06 11.43
CA ALA A 252 14.29 16.99 11.96
C ALA A 252 13.72 18.40 12.20
N GLY A 253 12.76 18.80 11.37
CA GLY A 253 12.09 20.11 11.47
C GLY A 253 11.00 20.20 12.54
N LEU A 254 10.62 19.07 13.17
CA LEU A 254 9.55 19.02 14.16
C LEU A 254 10.05 19.32 15.58
N GLU A 255 9.29 20.11 16.32
CA GLU A 255 9.47 20.24 17.77
C GLU A 255 8.98 18.99 18.49
N ARG A 256 9.52 18.70 19.69
CA ARG A 256 9.09 17.55 20.51
C ARG A 256 7.65 17.66 21.01
N SER A 257 7.09 18.86 21.03
CA SER A 257 5.70 19.16 21.41
C SER A 257 4.71 18.83 20.29
N GLU A 258 5.18 18.76 19.05
CA GLU A 258 4.36 18.50 17.88
C GLU A 258 4.09 17.00 17.71
N LYS A 259 3.11 16.65 16.87
CA LYS A 259 2.92 15.25 16.47
C LYS A 259 4.04 14.84 15.52
N GLY A 260 4.69 13.72 15.79
CA GLY A 260 5.69 13.13 14.91
C GLY A 260 5.18 12.86 13.49
N VAL A 261 6.12 12.61 12.57
CA VAL A 261 5.80 12.39 11.15
C VAL A 261 4.82 11.22 10.97
N SER A 262 3.88 11.39 10.05
CA SER A 262 2.89 10.40 9.68
C SER A 262 2.76 10.34 8.17
N GLN A 263 2.19 9.26 7.63
CA GLN A 263 1.88 9.17 6.21
C GLN A 263 1.02 10.36 5.74
N GLU A 264 0.06 10.78 6.56
CA GLU A 264 -0.82 11.90 6.25
C GLU A 264 -0.05 13.23 6.23
N SER A 265 0.80 13.50 7.22
CA SER A 265 1.57 14.74 7.23
C SER A 265 2.57 14.80 6.08
N LEU A 266 3.24 13.69 5.76
CA LEU A 266 4.23 13.62 4.69
C LEU A 266 3.63 13.84 3.29
N ARG A 267 2.50 13.17 2.98
CA ARG A 267 1.89 13.29 1.64
C ARG A 267 1.46 14.72 1.33
N TRP A 268 0.96 15.44 2.35
CA TRP A 268 0.55 16.84 2.21
C TRP A 268 1.75 17.79 2.26
N HIS A 269 2.74 17.53 3.11
CA HIS A 269 3.95 18.32 3.13
C HIS A 269 4.62 18.36 1.74
N TRP A 270 4.83 17.21 1.10
CA TRP A 270 5.45 17.17 -0.23
C TRP A 270 4.57 17.81 -1.31
N MET A 271 3.25 17.74 -1.17
CA MET A 271 2.33 18.42 -2.08
C MET A 271 2.41 19.95 -1.96
N ASP A 272 2.45 20.47 -0.74
CA ASP A 272 2.36 21.90 -0.46
C ASP A 272 3.71 22.63 -0.53
N THR A 273 4.82 21.89 -0.55
CA THR A 273 6.17 22.44 -0.72
C THR A 273 6.69 22.24 -2.13
N ALA A 274 7.26 23.30 -2.72
CA ALA A 274 7.88 23.20 -4.03
C ALA A 274 9.16 22.35 -3.96
N PRO A 275 9.37 21.39 -4.88
CA PRO A 275 10.60 20.63 -4.94
C PRO A 275 11.74 21.56 -5.35
N ASP A 276 12.80 21.62 -4.53
CA ASP A 276 14.00 22.40 -4.81
C ASP A 276 14.78 21.79 -5.99
N PRO A 277 14.91 22.49 -7.13
CA PRO A 277 15.63 21.98 -8.31
C PRO A 277 17.11 21.68 -8.07
N ASP A 278 17.72 22.33 -7.09
CA ASP A 278 19.14 22.13 -6.75
C ASP A 278 19.34 20.98 -5.74
N SER A 279 18.26 20.47 -5.16
CA SER A 279 18.32 19.35 -4.23
C SER A 279 18.54 18.03 -4.95
N PRO A 280 19.43 17.15 -4.45
CA PRO A 280 19.58 15.79 -4.99
C PRO A 280 18.31 14.94 -4.83
N ARG A 281 17.32 15.40 -4.04
CA ARG A 281 16.03 14.74 -3.81
C ARG A 281 14.90 15.30 -4.68
N TRP A 282 15.19 16.25 -5.58
CA TRP A 282 14.21 16.92 -6.45
C TRP A 282 13.28 15.94 -7.17
N GLU A 283 13.84 14.88 -7.77
CA GLU A 283 13.06 13.91 -8.55
C GLU A 283 12.08 13.14 -7.64
N SER A 284 12.55 12.68 -6.48
CA SER A 284 11.72 11.95 -5.52
C SER A 284 10.59 12.82 -4.96
N HIS A 285 10.88 14.07 -4.60
CA HIS A 285 9.86 15.04 -4.14
C HIS A 285 8.85 15.33 -5.26
N SER A 286 9.30 15.61 -6.48
CA SER A 286 8.43 15.84 -7.64
C SER A 286 7.50 14.66 -7.91
N ARG A 287 8.00 13.42 -7.77
CA ARG A 287 7.17 12.21 -7.92
C ARG A 287 6.19 12.02 -6.76
N TRP A 288 6.53 12.44 -5.54
CA TRP A 288 5.56 12.49 -4.43
C TRP A 288 4.44 13.50 -4.67
N GLN A 289 4.72 14.66 -5.28
CA GLN A 289 3.70 15.61 -5.73
C GLN A 289 2.80 14.99 -6.81
N HIS A 290 3.40 14.31 -7.80
CA HIS A 290 2.63 13.62 -8.84
C HIS A 290 1.76 12.50 -8.26
N TYR A 291 2.24 11.76 -7.26
CA TYR A 291 1.43 10.81 -6.51
C TYR A 291 0.22 11.50 -5.88
N GLN A 292 0.41 12.59 -5.14
CA GLN A 292 -0.69 13.26 -4.44
C GLN A 292 -1.70 13.89 -5.41
N ALA A 293 -1.24 14.45 -6.53
CA ALA A 293 -2.10 14.95 -7.60
C ALA A 293 -2.90 13.82 -8.26
N GLY A 294 -2.26 12.67 -8.51
CA GLY A 294 -2.87 11.45 -9.00
C GLY A 294 -3.98 10.94 -8.09
N ASP A 295 -3.66 10.75 -6.81
CA ASP A 295 -4.62 10.25 -5.82
C ASP A 295 -5.78 11.22 -5.61
N THR A 296 -5.50 12.52 -5.47
CA THR A 296 -6.55 13.53 -5.35
C THR A 296 -7.48 13.53 -6.55
N THR A 297 -6.94 13.44 -7.77
CA THR A 297 -7.77 13.37 -8.98
C THR A 297 -8.63 12.10 -9.00
N ARG A 298 -8.07 10.94 -8.64
CA ARG A 298 -8.84 9.69 -8.53
C ARG A 298 -9.98 9.83 -7.52
N VAL A 299 -9.68 10.32 -6.31
CA VAL A 299 -10.67 10.48 -5.24
C VAL A 299 -11.80 11.41 -5.72
N CYS A 300 -11.51 12.51 -6.42
CA CYS A 300 -12.54 13.36 -7.01
C CYS A 300 -13.43 12.63 -8.02
N TYR A 301 -12.83 11.82 -8.90
CA TYR A 301 -13.59 11.08 -9.91
C TYR A 301 -14.43 9.95 -9.31
N GLU A 302 -13.94 9.32 -8.24
CA GLU A 302 -14.72 8.35 -7.46
C GLU A 302 -15.84 9.04 -6.67
N ALA A 303 -15.62 10.24 -6.12
CA ALA A 303 -16.67 11.05 -5.52
C ALA A 303 -17.76 11.44 -6.54
N LEU A 304 -17.39 11.78 -7.78
CA LEU A 304 -18.35 11.96 -8.88
C LEU A 304 -19.13 10.67 -9.18
N LEU A 305 -18.46 9.51 -9.19
CA LEU A 305 -19.13 8.22 -9.38
C LEU A 305 -20.10 7.90 -8.22
N SER A 306 -19.72 8.25 -7.00
CA SER A 306 -20.58 8.12 -5.82
C SER A 306 -21.81 9.03 -5.95
N ALA A 307 -21.63 10.29 -6.32
CA ALA A 307 -22.72 11.23 -6.58
C ALA A 307 -23.67 10.75 -7.70
N VAL A 308 -23.13 10.16 -8.77
CA VAL A 308 -23.93 9.50 -9.82
C VAL A 308 -24.74 8.35 -9.24
N THR A 309 -24.10 7.48 -8.47
CA THR A 309 -24.73 6.29 -7.89
C THR A 309 -25.85 6.66 -6.92
N LEU A 310 -25.63 7.67 -6.08
CA LEU A 310 -26.63 8.25 -5.19
C LEU A 310 -27.79 8.87 -5.98
N ARG A 311 -27.51 9.53 -7.11
CA ARG A 311 -28.57 10.09 -7.95
C ARG A 311 -29.41 8.99 -8.58
N VAL A 312 -28.77 7.94 -9.11
CA VAL A 312 -29.46 6.78 -9.70
C VAL A 312 -30.31 6.04 -8.65
N SER A 313 -29.82 5.87 -7.41
CA SER A 313 -30.56 5.15 -6.36
C SER A 313 -31.86 5.84 -5.93
N ARG A 314 -32.00 7.15 -6.19
CA ARG A 314 -33.26 7.89 -6.00
C ARG A 314 -34.34 7.55 -7.04
N HIS A 315 -34.00 6.77 -8.07
CA HIS A 315 -34.92 6.30 -9.11
C HIS A 315 -35.08 4.77 -9.03
N PRO A 316 -36.11 4.22 -8.33
CA PRO A 316 -36.24 2.77 -8.12
C PRO A 316 -36.35 1.94 -9.40
N GLY A 317 -36.89 2.52 -10.48
CA GLY A 317 -36.94 1.89 -11.82
C GLY A 317 -35.72 2.18 -12.69
N GLY A 318 -34.64 2.69 -12.10
CA GLY A 318 -33.50 3.24 -12.80
C GLY A 318 -33.83 4.52 -13.57
N ALA A 319 -32.83 5.14 -14.17
CA ALA A 319 -32.99 6.40 -14.90
C ALA A 319 -32.16 6.45 -16.20
N PRO A 320 -32.66 7.08 -17.28
CA PRO A 320 -31.86 7.31 -18.47
C PRO A 320 -30.62 8.16 -18.15
N LEU A 321 -29.48 7.86 -18.77
CA LEU A 321 -28.23 8.61 -18.57
C LEU A 321 -28.40 10.14 -18.74
N PRO A 322 -29.10 10.66 -19.77
CA PRO A 322 -29.28 12.10 -19.92
C PRO A 322 -29.95 12.78 -18.72
N LEU A 323 -30.95 12.11 -18.11
CA LEU A 323 -31.64 12.62 -16.93
C LEU A 323 -30.68 12.71 -15.75
N ILE A 324 -29.89 11.66 -15.49
CA ILE A 324 -28.92 11.65 -14.39
C ILE A 324 -27.86 12.75 -14.59
N THR A 325 -27.33 12.90 -15.80
CA THR A 325 -26.35 13.96 -16.07
C THR A 325 -26.97 15.35 -15.89
N GLN A 326 -28.22 15.55 -16.30
CA GLN A 326 -28.93 16.82 -16.15
C GLN A 326 -29.21 17.15 -14.69
N GLU A 327 -29.61 16.17 -13.88
CA GLU A 327 -29.88 16.37 -12.44
C GLU A 327 -28.62 16.73 -11.67
N ILE A 328 -27.46 16.14 -12.02
CA ILE A 328 -26.19 16.41 -11.35
C ILE A 328 -25.63 17.79 -11.75
N THR A 329 -25.77 18.19 -13.01
CA THR A 329 -25.22 19.45 -13.52
C THR A 329 -26.20 20.63 -13.49
N ALA A 330 -27.40 20.45 -12.91
CA ALA A 330 -28.43 21.48 -12.89
C ALA A 330 -27.96 22.80 -12.26
N SER A 331 -27.14 22.74 -11.21
CA SER A 331 -26.58 23.93 -10.53
C SER A 331 -25.60 24.74 -11.38
N LEU A 332 -25.19 24.23 -12.55
CA LEU A 332 -24.24 24.86 -13.46
C LEU A 332 -24.90 25.68 -14.57
N GLU A 333 -26.24 25.73 -14.60
CA GLU A 333 -26.96 26.54 -15.56
C GLU A 333 -26.59 28.02 -15.40
N GLY A 334 -26.12 28.64 -16.50
CA GLY A 334 -25.69 30.04 -16.50
C GLY A 334 -24.29 30.32 -15.91
N GLN A 335 -23.54 29.31 -15.44
CA GLN A 335 -22.21 29.49 -14.83
C GLN A 335 -21.06 29.81 -15.83
N GLY A 336 -21.38 30.06 -17.11
CA GLY A 336 -20.39 30.41 -18.12
C GLY A 336 -19.52 29.22 -18.58
N ALA A 337 -18.29 29.51 -18.98
CA ALA A 337 -17.34 28.52 -19.51
C ALA A 337 -16.71 27.68 -18.39
N LEU A 338 -16.39 26.42 -18.67
CA LEU A 338 -15.80 25.48 -17.70
C LEU A 338 -14.54 26.03 -17.05
N GLY A 339 -13.63 26.60 -17.83
CA GLY A 339 -12.36 27.14 -17.34
C GLY A 339 -12.58 28.23 -16.29
N ALA A 340 -13.39 29.24 -16.64
CA ALA A 340 -13.73 30.34 -15.74
C ALA A 340 -14.45 29.87 -14.47
N TRP A 341 -15.34 28.88 -14.58
CA TRP A 341 -16.02 28.30 -13.42
C TRP A 341 -15.04 27.57 -12.49
N LEU A 342 -14.12 26.77 -13.04
CA LEU A 342 -13.08 26.11 -12.24
C LEU A 342 -12.12 27.11 -11.59
N ASP A 343 -11.73 28.16 -12.33
CA ASP A 343 -10.89 29.24 -11.79
C ASP A 343 -11.60 29.92 -10.61
N ALA A 344 -12.90 30.21 -10.73
CA ALA A 344 -13.70 30.78 -9.64
C ALA A 344 -13.81 29.85 -8.41
N LEU A 345 -13.98 28.53 -8.60
CA LEU A 345 -13.99 27.57 -7.49
C LEU A 345 -12.68 27.58 -6.71
N GLN A 346 -11.57 27.61 -7.45
CA GLN A 346 -10.24 27.63 -6.87
C GLN A 346 -9.94 28.96 -6.17
N GLU A 347 -10.28 30.09 -6.78
CA GLU A 347 -10.08 31.44 -6.22
C GLU A 347 -10.88 31.64 -4.93
N ALA A 348 -12.13 31.17 -4.89
CA ALA A 348 -13.00 31.28 -3.72
C ALA A 348 -12.42 30.62 -2.46
N ARG A 349 -11.53 29.63 -2.63
CA ARG A 349 -10.90 28.87 -1.53
C ARG A 349 -9.37 28.92 -1.60
N ALA A 350 -8.78 29.94 -2.23
CA ALA A 350 -7.35 30.00 -2.53
C ALA A 350 -6.45 29.87 -1.27
N GLY A 351 -6.89 30.41 -0.14
CA GLY A 351 -6.17 30.37 1.14
C GLY A 351 -6.22 29.03 1.87
N GLU A 352 -7.05 28.09 1.42
CA GLU A 352 -7.22 26.80 2.09
C GLU A 352 -6.26 25.75 1.50
N PRO A 353 -5.66 24.88 2.33
CA PRO A 353 -4.76 23.82 1.88
C PRO A 353 -5.54 22.75 1.10
N LEU A 354 -4.89 22.10 0.12
CA LEU A 354 -5.52 21.07 -0.71
C LEU A 354 -6.06 19.89 0.12
N ARG A 355 -5.46 19.64 1.29
CA ARG A 355 -5.94 18.67 2.27
C ARG A 355 -7.37 18.92 2.72
N GLU A 356 -7.69 20.16 3.08
CA GLU A 356 -9.02 20.54 3.55
C GLU A 356 -10.02 20.43 2.40
N LEU A 357 -9.65 20.87 1.20
CA LEU A 357 -10.47 20.71 -0.01
C LEU A 357 -10.80 19.24 -0.30
N GLN A 358 -9.83 18.32 -0.14
CA GLN A 358 -10.07 16.89 -0.30
C GLN A 358 -10.95 16.32 0.82
N SER A 359 -10.79 16.79 2.06
CA SER A 359 -11.58 16.35 3.21
C SER A 359 -13.06 16.69 3.04
N ASP A 360 -13.38 17.93 2.69
CA ASP A 360 -14.76 18.41 2.51
C ASP A 360 -15.51 17.65 1.41
N MET A 361 -14.79 17.25 0.37
CA MET A 361 -15.37 16.45 -0.71
C MET A 361 -15.80 15.06 -0.24
N LEU A 362 -15.18 14.50 0.80
CA LEU A 362 -15.48 13.18 1.33
C LEU A 362 -16.61 13.19 2.37
N GLU A 363 -17.14 14.37 2.72
CA GLU A 363 -18.32 14.49 3.58
C GLU A 363 -19.59 13.99 2.86
N GLU A 364 -20.57 13.53 3.65
CA GLU A 364 -21.85 13.07 3.13
C GLU A 364 -22.64 14.20 2.43
N ASP A 365 -23.38 13.87 1.38
CA ASP A 365 -24.23 14.81 0.60
C ASP A 365 -23.50 16.06 0.05
N THR A 366 -22.19 15.97 -0.20
CA THR A 366 -21.42 17.06 -0.80
C THR A 366 -21.91 17.41 -2.22
N ASN A 367 -21.79 18.69 -2.59
CA ASN A 367 -22.26 19.19 -3.89
C ASN A 367 -21.18 19.12 -4.98
N LEU A 368 -21.58 19.30 -6.25
CA LEU A 368 -20.67 19.19 -7.40
C LEU A 368 -19.51 20.21 -7.38
N ALA A 369 -19.74 21.41 -6.83
CA ALA A 369 -18.68 22.41 -6.70
C ALA A 369 -17.60 21.92 -5.73
N THR A 370 -18.00 21.47 -4.53
CA THR A 370 -17.08 20.91 -3.53
C THR A 370 -16.29 19.71 -4.08
N ILE A 371 -16.94 18.80 -4.82
CA ILE A 371 -16.26 17.65 -5.44
C ILE A 371 -15.16 18.08 -6.42
N LEU A 372 -15.38 19.17 -7.17
CA LEU A 372 -14.46 19.61 -8.22
C LEU A 372 -13.42 20.64 -7.77
N THR A 373 -13.58 21.26 -6.60
CA THR A 373 -12.61 22.22 -6.08
C THR A 373 -11.18 21.67 -5.98
N PRO A 374 -10.91 20.43 -5.50
CA PRO A 374 -9.55 19.90 -5.48
C PRO A 374 -8.93 19.75 -6.88
N VAL A 375 -9.70 19.33 -7.88
CA VAL A 375 -9.22 19.24 -9.26
C VAL A 375 -9.03 20.63 -9.89
N ALA A 376 -9.86 21.60 -9.52
CA ALA A 376 -9.66 23.00 -9.91
C ALA A 376 -8.34 23.56 -9.34
N ARG A 377 -8.02 23.27 -8.06
CA ARG A 377 -6.71 23.58 -7.45
C ARG A 377 -5.57 22.92 -8.21
N LEU A 378 -5.67 21.62 -8.52
CA LEU A 378 -4.62 20.91 -9.27
C LEU A 378 -4.43 21.49 -10.69
N ARG A 379 -5.52 21.83 -11.38
CA ARG A 379 -5.45 22.50 -12.68
C ARG A 379 -4.70 23.83 -12.58
N HIS A 380 -4.96 24.61 -11.53
CA HIS A 380 -4.26 25.86 -11.29
C HIS A 380 -2.75 25.64 -11.02
N ILE A 381 -2.41 24.69 -10.13
CA ILE A 381 -1.01 24.36 -9.79
C ILE A 381 -0.21 23.91 -11.02
N TRP A 382 -0.81 23.09 -11.89
CA TRP A 382 -0.14 22.58 -13.10
C TRP A 382 -0.43 23.38 -14.37
N SER A 383 -1.09 24.55 -14.27
CA SER A 383 -1.40 25.38 -15.42
C SER A 383 -0.13 25.76 -16.19
N GLY A 384 -0.09 25.45 -17.50
CA GLY A 384 1.07 25.70 -18.36
C GLY A 384 2.25 24.72 -18.18
N ARG A 385 2.14 23.75 -17.27
CA ARG A 385 3.18 22.74 -16.98
C ARG A 385 2.62 21.32 -16.79
N THR A 386 1.44 21.03 -17.33
CA THR A 386 0.81 19.70 -17.27
C THR A 386 1.69 18.60 -17.86
N ALA A 387 2.59 18.96 -18.79
CA ALA A 387 3.58 18.05 -19.34
C ALA A 387 4.53 17.44 -18.28
N ASP A 388 4.76 18.11 -17.15
CA ASP A 388 5.63 17.60 -16.07
C ASP A 388 5.09 16.28 -15.49
N LEU A 389 3.77 16.14 -15.45
CA LEU A 389 3.10 14.93 -14.97
C LEU A 389 3.43 13.71 -15.84
N SER A 390 3.92 13.90 -17.08
CA SER A 390 4.32 12.80 -17.95
C SER A 390 5.49 11.98 -17.40
N LEU A 391 6.29 12.55 -16.50
CA LEU A 391 7.37 11.85 -15.78
C LEU A 391 6.84 10.68 -14.93
N SER A 392 5.62 10.80 -14.39
CA SER A 392 4.99 9.75 -13.57
C SER A 392 3.81 9.09 -14.26
N TYR A 393 3.20 9.78 -15.22
CA TYR A 393 2.02 9.34 -15.97
C TYR A 393 2.23 9.55 -17.47
N PRO A 394 2.92 8.61 -18.15
CA PRO A 394 3.25 8.75 -19.57
C PRO A 394 2.04 9.05 -20.45
N ALA A 395 2.20 10.00 -21.37
CA ALA A 395 1.18 10.39 -22.34
C ALA A 395 0.87 9.26 -23.33
N GLY A 396 -0.31 9.30 -23.96
CA GLY A 396 -0.71 8.34 -25.00
C GLY A 396 -1.04 6.94 -24.48
N THR A 397 -0.98 6.71 -23.16
CA THR A 397 -1.49 5.48 -22.54
C THR A 397 -3.02 5.48 -22.54
N SER A 398 -3.63 4.28 -22.56
CA SER A 398 -5.10 4.14 -22.39
C SER A 398 -5.56 4.26 -20.93
N ALA A 399 -4.61 4.55 -20.03
CA ALA A 399 -4.87 4.75 -18.61
C ALA A 399 -5.52 6.12 -18.40
N GLN A 400 -6.45 6.18 -17.46
CA GLN A 400 -7.02 7.44 -16.98
C GLN A 400 -6.17 7.89 -15.79
N THR A 401 -5.52 9.05 -15.90
CA THR A 401 -4.54 9.57 -14.93
C THR A 401 -4.79 11.05 -14.68
N CYS A 402 -4.18 11.64 -13.64
CA CYS A 402 -4.29 13.09 -13.45
C CYS A 402 -3.78 13.88 -14.67
N HIS A 403 -2.73 13.41 -15.35
CA HIS A 403 -2.26 14.01 -16.59
C HIS A 403 -3.35 14.02 -17.68
N SER A 404 -4.01 12.89 -17.94
CA SER A 404 -5.07 12.82 -18.96
C SER A 404 -6.30 13.65 -18.60
N GLU A 405 -6.63 13.74 -17.31
CA GLU A 405 -7.81 14.46 -16.85
C GLU A 405 -7.59 15.98 -16.83
N LEU A 406 -6.43 16.45 -16.36
CA LEU A 406 -6.10 17.88 -16.42
C LEU A 406 -6.02 18.38 -17.87
N GLN A 407 -5.39 17.61 -18.77
CA GLN A 407 -5.37 17.92 -20.20
C GLN A 407 -6.77 17.95 -20.82
N TRP A 408 -7.66 17.04 -20.39
CA TRP A 408 -9.05 17.04 -20.84
C TRP A 408 -9.78 18.32 -20.41
N LEU A 409 -9.62 18.75 -19.15
CA LEU A 409 -10.21 19.98 -18.63
C LEU A 409 -9.69 21.21 -19.37
N GLU A 410 -8.39 21.29 -19.65
CA GLU A 410 -7.80 22.37 -20.44
C GLU A 410 -8.39 22.43 -21.86
N THR A 411 -8.49 21.29 -22.53
CA THR A 411 -9.02 21.20 -23.89
C THR A 411 -10.50 21.62 -23.98
N HIS A 412 -11.28 21.37 -22.92
CA HIS A 412 -12.72 21.64 -22.87
C HIS A 412 -13.05 22.93 -22.09
N ALA A 413 -12.04 23.71 -21.67
CA ALA A 413 -12.21 24.89 -20.82
C ALA A 413 -13.14 25.96 -21.42
N HIS A 414 -13.22 26.03 -22.75
CA HIS A 414 -14.02 27.00 -23.49
C HIS A 414 -15.51 26.63 -23.59
N LEU A 415 -15.88 25.36 -23.33
CA LEU A 415 -17.26 24.91 -23.40
C LEU A 415 -18.07 25.41 -22.19
N PRO A 416 -19.39 25.56 -22.32
CA PRO A 416 -20.25 25.83 -21.17
C PRO A 416 -20.04 24.80 -20.05
N ALA A 417 -19.89 25.26 -18.80
CA ALA A 417 -19.53 24.40 -17.67
C ALA A 417 -20.49 23.21 -17.51
N ARG A 418 -21.80 23.47 -17.65
CA ARG A 418 -22.86 22.45 -17.62
C ARG A 418 -22.63 21.36 -18.67
N ASP A 419 -22.38 21.75 -19.92
CA ASP A 419 -22.24 20.83 -21.05
C ASP A 419 -20.94 20.03 -20.95
N ALA A 420 -19.85 20.70 -20.56
CA ALA A 420 -18.56 20.06 -20.36
C ALA A 420 -18.62 19.04 -19.21
N LEU A 421 -19.22 19.39 -18.06
CA LEU A 421 -19.33 18.45 -16.94
C LEU A 421 -20.33 17.33 -17.19
N ALA A 422 -21.42 17.58 -17.93
CA ALA A 422 -22.30 16.50 -18.39
C ALA A 422 -21.53 15.51 -19.28
N LYS A 423 -20.65 16.01 -20.16
CA LYS A 423 -19.76 15.20 -20.99
C LYS A 423 -18.72 14.43 -20.17
N LEU A 424 -18.08 15.06 -19.19
CA LEU A 424 -17.12 14.42 -18.29
C LEU A 424 -17.79 13.27 -17.52
N ILE A 425 -18.92 13.54 -16.87
CA ILE A 425 -19.65 12.53 -16.09
C ILE A 425 -20.07 11.36 -16.99
N LYS A 426 -20.57 11.64 -18.19
CA LYS A 426 -20.94 10.60 -19.15
C LYS A 426 -19.75 9.76 -19.61
N ASP A 427 -18.71 10.40 -20.15
CA ASP A 427 -17.64 9.72 -20.89
C ASP A 427 -16.51 9.21 -19.98
N ARG A 428 -16.12 10.01 -18.99
CA ARG A 428 -14.95 9.78 -18.11
C ARG A 428 -15.31 9.12 -16.77
N VAL A 429 -16.58 9.15 -16.36
CA VAL A 429 -17.05 8.51 -15.10
C VAL A 429 -17.94 7.31 -15.39
N ILE A 430 -19.15 7.52 -15.93
CA ILE A 430 -20.15 6.44 -16.12
C ILE A 430 -19.68 5.41 -17.14
N ARG A 431 -19.35 5.86 -18.37
CA ARG A 431 -18.91 4.94 -19.43
C ARG A 431 -17.60 4.24 -19.07
N ARG A 432 -16.68 4.95 -18.42
CA ARG A 432 -15.43 4.37 -17.92
C ARG A 432 -15.73 3.26 -16.91
N HIS A 433 -16.54 3.54 -15.90
CA HIS A 433 -16.89 2.56 -14.88
C HIS A 433 -17.46 1.28 -15.50
N LEU A 434 -18.45 1.41 -16.40
CA LEU A 434 -19.06 0.27 -17.09
C LEU A 434 -18.04 -0.54 -17.89
N LEU A 435 -17.09 0.13 -18.57
CA LEU A 435 -16.02 -0.52 -19.32
C LEU A 435 -15.05 -1.28 -18.39
N VAL A 436 -14.63 -0.64 -17.30
CA VAL A 436 -13.69 -1.22 -16.32
C VAL A 436 -14.32 -2.42 -15.62
N ALA A 437 -15.57 -2.28 -15.16
CA ALA A 437 -16.32 -3.36 -14.53
C ALA A 437 -16.53 -4.54 -15.49
N ALA A 438 -16.89 -4.29 -16.75
CA ALA A 438 -17.00 -5.34 -17.76
C ALA A 438 -15.68 -6.07 -18.01
N LYS A 439 -14.56 -5.31 -18.06
CA LYS A 439 -13.22 -5.89 -18.23
C LYS A 439 -12.84 -6.77 -17.03
N LYS A 440 -13.07 -6.30 -15.81
CA LYS A 440 -12.82 -7.06 -14.57
C LYS A 440 -13.70 -8.32 -14.49
N PHE A 441 -14.97 -8.21 -14.83
CA PHE A 441 -15.87 -9.36 -14.87
C PHE A 441 -15.42 -10.41 -15.90
N ARG A 442 -15.05 -9.98 -17.12
CA ARG A 442 -14.56 -10.87 -18.17
C ARG A 442 -13.24 -11.56 -17.81
N GLN A 443 -12.26 -10.79 -17.30
CA GLN A 443 -10.88 -11.26 -17.14
C GLN A 443 -10.61 -11.89 -15.77
N GLN A 444 -11.23 -11.36 -14.72
CA GLN A 444 -10.95 -11.72 -13.32
C GLN A 444 -12.11 -12.45 -12.65
N LYS A 445 -13.25 -12.63 -13.37
CA LYS A 445 -14.50 -13.17 -12.81
C LYS A 445 -15.00 -12.40 -11.57
N SER A 446 -14.57 -11.15 -11.44
CA SER A 446 -14.90 -10.27 -10.32
C SER A 446 -16.03 -9.32 -10.72
N TYR A 447 -17.15 -9.38 -10.00
CA TYR A 447 -18.29 -8.50 -10.22
C TYR A 447 -18.12 -7.20 -9.43
N THR A 448 -17.72 -6.12 -10.11
CA THR A 448 -17.36 -4.81 -9.50
C THR A 448 -18.27 -3.65 -9.91
N TYR A 449 -19.45 -3.93 -10.46
CA TYR A 449 -20.40 -2.89 -10.87
C TYR A 449 -20.98 -2.16 -9.66
N VAL A 450 -20.97 -0.82 -9.70
CA VAL A 450 -21.69 0.06 -8.77
C VAL A 450 -22.93 0.67 -9.43
N ILE A 451 -22.87 0.87 -10.74
CA ILE A 451 -24.01 1.16 -11.61
C ILE A 451 -24.01 0.20 -12.81
N GLU A 452 -25.20 -0.20 -13.27
CA GLU A 452 -25.41 -1.05 -14.43
C GLU A 452 -26.43 -0.47 -15.40
N VAL A 453 -26.50 -1.01 -16.62
CA VAL A 453 -27.49 -0.63 -17.62
C VAL A 453 -28.49 -1.77 -17.81
N GLU A 454 -29.76 -1.51 -17.50
CA GLU A 454 -30.89 -2.41 -17.73
C GLU A 454 -31.99 -1.69 -18.49
N GLY A 455 -32.44 -2.23 -19.64
CA GLY A 455 -33.51 -1.62 -20.43
C GLY A 455 -33.24 -0.15 -20.84
N ALA A 456 -31.98 0.17 -21.18
CA ALA A 456 -31.50 1.53 -21.46
C ALA A 456 -31.58 2.53 -20.28
N ARG A 457 -31.68 2.02 -19.05
CA ARG A 457 -31.70 2.81 -17.81
C ARG A 457 -30.52 2.42 -16.94
N LEU A 458 -29.93 3.40 -16.25
CA LEU A 458 -28.93 3.18 -15.22
C LEU A 458 -29.61 2.69 -13.94
N GLN A 459 -29.04 1.66 -13.33
CA GLN A 459 -29.50 1.07 -12.07
C GLN A 459 -28.35 1.08 -11.07
N ALA A 460 -28.61 1.53 -9.84
CA ALA A 460 -27.63 1.48 -8.77
C ALA A 460 -27.56 0.06 -8.21
N ARG A 461 -26.35 -0.46 -8.00
CA ARG A 461 -26.13 -1.81 -7.46
C ARG A 461 -25.56 -1.80 -6.06
N ARG A 462 -24.66 -0.87 -5.77
CA ARG A 462 -24.07 -0.68 -4.45
C ARG A 462 -23.62 0.77 -4.33
N MET A 463 -23.59 1.29 -3.10
CA MET A 463 -22.93 2.57 -2.83
C MET A 463 -21.41 2.41 -2.90
N LEU A 464 -20.73 3.50 -3.22
CA LEU A 464 -19.28 3.55 -3.30
C LEU A 464 -18.74 4.28 -2.07
N ASP A 465 -17.83 3.63 -1.35
CA ASP A 465 -17.02 4.26 -0.32
C ASP A 465 -15.72 4.78 -0.95
N VAL A 466 -15.45 6.07 -0.79
CA VAL A 466 -14.33 6.75 -1.44
C VAL A 466 -13.26 7.04 -0.40
N VAL A 467 -12.10 6.41 -0.56
CA VAL A 467 -10.98 6.58 0.38
C VAL A 467 -9.69 6.92 -0.38
N PRO A 468 -8.85 7.83 0.14
CA PRO A 468 -7.49 8.05 -0.38
C PRO A 468 -6.65 6.77 -0.36
N SER A 469 -5.66 6.70 -1.26
CA SER A 469 -4.75 5.54 -1.28
C SER A 469 -3.69 5.62 -0.18
N GLY A 470 -3.15 4.48 0.23
CA GLY A 470 -2.07 4.40 1.21
C GLY A 470 -0.73 4.09 0.54
N PRO A 471 0.19 5.07 0.35
CA PRO A 471 1.38 4.92 -0.47
C PRO A 471 2.56 4.27 0.27
N ARG A 472 2.29 3.35 1.20
CA ARG A 472 3.31 2.60 1.97
C ARG A 472 4.23 3.44 2.86
N LEU A 473 3.97 4.75 3.02
CA LEU A 473 4.75 5.62 3.91
C LEU A 473 4.68 5.19 5.38
N LYS A 474 3.55 4.63 5.82
CA LYS A 474 3.47 4.02 7.17
C LYS A 474 4.51 2.91 7.35
N THR A 475 4.70 2.05 6.35
CA THR A 475 5.75 1.02 6.36
C THR A 475 7.14 1.64 6.37
N ALA A 476 7.36 2.69 5.57
CA ALA A 476 8.65 3.39 5.53
C ALA A 476 9.02 4.00 6.89
N ILE A 477 8.07 4.66 7.56
CA ILE A 477 8.24 5.18 8.92
C ILE A 477 8.55 4.04 9.89
N GLN A 478 7.81 2.92 9.81
CA GLN A 478 8.06 1.76 10.67
C GLN A 478 9.45 1.16 10.44
N PHE A 479 9.95 1.12 9.21
CA PHE A 479 11.30 0.62 8.91
C PHE A 479 12.39 1.53 9.49
N LEU A 480 12.19 2.85 9.44
CA LEU A 480 13.09 3.80 10.10
C LEU A 480 13.04 3.64 11.63
N ALA A 481 11.87 3.38 12.20
CA ALA A 481 11.70 3.10 13.62
C ALA A 481 12.34 1.77 14.04
N ASP A 482 12.24 0.72 13.22
CA ASP A 482 12.89 -0.58 13.45
C ASP A 482 14.43 -0.45 13.53
N LEU A 483 15.02 0.51 12.81
CA LEU A 483 16.46 0.85 12.91
C LEU A 483 16.79 1.87 14.02
N GLY A 484 15.79 2.31 14.79
CA GLY A 484 15.98 3.33 15.83
C GLY A 484 16.29 4.73 15.30
N LEU A 485 16.04 5.01 14.01
CA LEU A 485 16.24 6.33 13.40
C LEU A 485 15.08 7.28 13.72
N LEU A 486 13.90 6.71 14.00
CA LEU A 486 12.72 7.43 14.48
C LEU A 486 12.17 6.78 15.75
N VAL A 487 11.57 7.58 16.63
CA VAL A 487 10.73 7.10 17.74
C VAL A 487 9.46 7.95 17.75
N ASP A 488 8.30 7.32 17.65
CA ASP A 488 6.98 7.97 17.55
C ASP A 488 6.91 9.05 16.45
N GLY A 489 7.66 8.84 15.35
CA GLY A 489 7.75 9.80 14.23
C GLY A 489 8.67 11.00 14.49
N HIS A 490 9.43 11.03 15.59
CA HIS A 490 10.44 12.04 15.86
C HIS A 490 11.85 11.53 15.59
N LEU A 491 12.74 12.43 15.15
CA LEU A 491 14.13 12.12 14.85
C LEU A 491 14.91 11.72 16.11
N THR A 492 15.69 10.64 16.02
CA THR A 492 16.64 10.26 17.07
C THR A 492 18.05 10.79 16.78
N GLY A 493 18.96 10.67 17.74
CA GLY A 493 20.37 10.98 17.51
C GLY A 493 21.02 10.08 16.44
N ALA A 494 20.54 8.84 16.26
CA ALA A 494 21.00 7.97 15.18
C ALA A 494 20.44 8.44 13.82
N GLY A 495 19.17 8.86 13.78
CA GLY A 495 18.56 9.47 12.60
C GLY A 495 19.28 10.75 12.14
N ALA A 496 19.68 11.60 13.08
CA ALA A 496 20.46 12.81 12.78
C ALA A 496 21.81 12.47 12.15
N LYS A 497 22.54 11.47 12.68
CA LYS A 497 23.81 11.03 12.09
C LYS A 497 23.64 10.45 10.68
N GLU A 498 22.54 9.72 10.42
CA GLU A 498 22.22 9.20 9.10
C GLU A 498 21.97 10.33 8.08
N LEU A 499 21.39 11.45 8.52
CA LEU A 499 21.23 12.66 7.69
C LEU A 499 22.55 13.41 7.46
N GLU A 500 23.45 13.46 8.45
CA GLU A 500 24.73 14.16 8.34
C GLU A 500 25.76 13.40 7.49
N GLY A 501 25.74 12.06 7.52
CA GLY A 501 26.63 11.20 6.72
C GLY A 501 26.27 11.12 5.23
N ALA A 502 25.47 12.08 4.74
CA ALA A 502 24.76 12.03 3.47
C ALA A 502 25.47 12.66 2.28
#